data_AF-A0A7X0LLL1-F1
#
_entry.id   AF-A0A7X0LLL1-F1
#
_cell.length_a   1.000
_cell.length_b   1.000
_cell.length_c   1.000
_cell.angle_alpha   90.00
_cell.angle_beta   90.00
_cell.angle_gamma   90.00
#
_symmetry.space_group_name_H-M   'P 1'
#
loop_
_entity.id
_entity.type
_entity.pdbx_description
1 polymer ?
#
loop_
_entity_poly.entity_id
_entity_poly.type
_entity_poly.pdbx_seq_one_letter_code
_entity_poly.pdbx_strand_id
1 'polypeptide(L)' 'MSTHYPKRRSLIKRARKFGFRARMRSSAGRKLINRKRRAGRSVNVRRSF' A
#
# COMPACT_ATOMS: atom_id res chain seq x y z
N MET A 1 -1.26 2.86 -23.07
CA MET A 1 -0.43 1.72 -23.55
C MET A 1 0.37 1.14 -22.39
N SER A 2 0.01 -0.06 -21.93
CA SER A 2 0.83 -0.87 -21.04
C SER A 2 1.71 -1.75 -21.92
N THR A 3 3.03 -1.70 -21.71
CA THR A 3 4.00 -2.52 -22.45
C THR A 3 3.72 -4.00 -22.20
N HIS A 4 3.76 -4.82 -23.25
CA HIS A 4 3.44 -6.26 -23.23
C HIS A 4 4.25 -7.06 -22.19
N TYR A 5 5.44 -6.58 -21.81
CA TYR A 5 6.35 -7.31 -20.93
C TYR A 5 6.31 -6.81 -19.48
N PRO A 6 6.47 -7.73 -18.49
CA PRO A 6 6.55 -7.37 -17.09
C PRO A 6 7.77 -6.48 -16.82
N LYS A 7 7.50 -5.24 -16.39
CA LYS A 7 8.56 -4.30 -15.99
C LYS A 7 9.01 -4.60 -14.57
N ARG A 8 10.33 -4.54 -14.33
CA ARG A 8 10.89 -4.54 -12.97
C ARG A 8 10.33 -3.36 -12.18
N ARG A 9 9.55 -3.65 -11.13
CA ARG A 9 8.99 -2.63 -10.22
C ARG A 9 9.76 -2.66 -8.90
N SER A 10 10.34 -1.53 -8.53
CA SER A 10 11.02 -1.40 -7.23
C SER A 10 10.01 -1.50 -6.07
N LEU A 11 10.19 -2.53 -5.24
CA LEU A 11 9.39 -2.73 -4.02
C LEU A 11 9.63 -1.60 -3.01
N ILE A 12 10.83 -1.03 -2.98
CA ILE A 12 11.17 0.14 -2.15
C ILE A 12 10.32 1.34 -2.56
N LYS A 13 10.24 1.66 -3.86
CA LYS A 13 9.40 2.75 -4.36
C LYS A 13 7.92 2.49 -4.04
N ARG A 14 7.46 1.24 -4.16
CA ARG A 14 6.09 0.84 -3.79
C ARG A 14 5.81 1.06 -2.30
N ALA A 15 6.72 0.65 -1.41
CA ALA A 15 6.57 0.81 0.03
C ALA A 15 6.58 2.29 0.44
N ARG A 16 7.45 3.11 -0.14
CA ARG A 16 7.49 4.57 0.10
C ARG A 16 6.21 5.27 -0.35
N LYS A 17 5.62 4.87 -1.49
CA LYS A 17 4.41 5.49 -2.04
C LYS A 17 3.12 4.99 -1.40
N PHE A 18 3.02 3.69 -1.13
CA PHE A 18 1.74 3.03 -0.76
C PHE A 18 1.76 2.30 0.58
N GLY A 19 2.92 2.17 1.22
CA GLY A 19 3.09 1.42 2.47
C GLY A 19 2.37 2.04 3.66
N PHE A 20 2.30 1.27 4.75
CA PHE A 20 1.57 1.66 5.96
C PHE A 20 2.03 3.01 6.52
N ARG A 21 3.34 3.23 6.63
CA ARG A 21 3.91 4.51 7.10
C ARG A 21 3.46 5.70 6.24
N ALA A 22 3.43 5.53 4.91
CA ALA A 22 2.96 6.56 3.99
C ALA A 22 1.47 6.86 4.19
N ARG A 23 0.65 5.85 4.50
CA ARG A 23 -0.78 6.02 4.83
C ARG A 23 -1.01 6.68 6.18
N MET A 24 -0.12 6.47 7.14
CA MET A 24 -0.27 7.08 8.48
C MET A 24 0.12 8.56 8.52
N ARG A 25 0.90 9.06 7.55
CA ARG A 25 1.34 10.47 7.48
C ARG A 25 0.17 11.45 7.32
N SER A 26 -0.81 11.15 6.47
CA SER A 26 -1.92 12.06 6.17
C SER A 26 -3.24 11.67 6.85
N SER A 27 -4.11 12.66 7.09
CA SER A 27 -5.45 12.44 7.65
C SER A 27 -6.31 11.55 6.76
N ALA A 28 -6.30 11.79 5.44
CA ALA A 28 -6.99 10.97 4.46
C ALA A 28 -6.48 9.52 4.42
N GLY A 29 -5.17 9.32 4.57
CA GLY A 29 -4.58 7.99 4.66
C GLY A 29 -5.03 7.23 5.92
N ARG A 30 -5.08 7.90 7.08
CA ARG A 30 -5.64 7.35 8.31
C ARG A 30 -7.12 6.98 8.16
N LYS A 31 -7.95 7.83 7.52
CA LYS A 31 -9.36 7.52 7.20
C LYS A 31 -9.50 6.26 6.36
N LEU A 32 -8.65 6.09 5.34
CA LEU A 32 -8.65 4.90 4.48
C LEU A 32 -8.30 3.63 5.25
N ILE A 33 -7.30 3.69 6.14
CA ILE A 33 -6.91 2.56 6.99
C ILE A 33 -8.05 2.20 7.96
N ASN A 34 -8.70 3.20 8.56
CA ASN A 34 -9.83 2.97 9.45
C ASN A 34 -11.02 2.32 8.72
N ARG A 35 -11.30 2.73 7.48
CA ARG A 35 -12.32 2.05 6.64
C ARG A 35 -11.98 0.57 6.39
N LYS A 36 -10.71 0.27 6.09
CA LYS A 36 -10.26 -1.13 5.91
C LYS A 36 -10.41 -1.94 7.19
N ARG A 37 -10.03 -1.37 8.34
CA ARG A 37 -10.20 -2.00 9.66
C ARG A 37 -11.66 -2.26 9.99
N ARG A 38 -12.56 -1.30 9.74
CA ARG A 38 -14.01 -1.47 9.93
C ARG A 38 -14.59 -2.61 9.11
N ALA A 39 -14.08 -2.81 7.89
CA ALA A 39 -14.46 -3.94 7.04
C ALA A 39 -13.74 -5.25 7.39
N GLY A 40 -13.00 -5.32 8.51
CA GLY A 40 -12.26 -6.51 8.93
C GLY A 40 -11.02 -6.85 8.07
N ARG A 41 -10.56 -5.94 7.22
CA ARG A 41 -9.42 -6.21 6.32
C ARG A 41 -8.09 -6.04 7.05
N SER A 42 -7.19 -7.00 6.89
CA SER A 42 -5.80 -6.86 7.36
C SER A 42 -5.11 -5.70 6.62
N VAL A 43 -4.62 -4.73 7.39
CA VAL A 43 -3.98 -3.51 6.87
C VAL A 43 -2.45 -3.61 6.80
N ASN A 44 -1.87 -4.63 7.44
CA ASN A 44 -0.45 -4.84 7.53
C ASN A 44 -0.08 -6.23 7.00
N VAL A 45 -0.39 -6.48 5.73
CA VAL A 45 0.00 -7.72 5.05
C VAL A 45 1.46 -7.57 4.65
N ARG A 46 2.37 -7.98 5.54
CA ARG A 46 3.77 -8.21 5.17
C ARG A 46 3.76 -9.47 4.30
N ARG A 47 3.77 -9.33 2.97
CA ARG A 47 4.08 -10.49 2.12
C ARG A 47 5.49 -10.91 2.49
N SER A 48 5.62 -12.12 3.04
CA SER A 48 6.90 -12.80 3.16
C SER A 48 7.46 -12.94 1.75
N PHE A 49 8.57 -12.25 1.51
CA PHE A 49 9.45 -12.29 0.33
C PHE A 49 8.89 -11.66 -0.96
#